data_AF-A0A6J4Y712-F1
#
_entry.id   AF-A0A6J4Y712-F1
#
_cell.length_a   1.000
_cell.length_b   1.000
_cell.length_c   1.000
_cell.angle_alpha   90.00
_cell.angle_beta   90.00
_cell.angle_gamma   90.00
#
_symmetry.space_group_name_H-M   'P 1'
#
loop_
_entity.id
_entity.type
_entity.pdbx_description
1 polymer ?
#
loop_
_entity_poly.entity_id
_entity_poly.type
_entity_poly.pdbx_seq_one_letter_code
_entity_poly.pdbx_strand_id
1 'polypeptide(L)'
;MPTDLEEKQILKLNKKLTRDITIGLTVSEHPTYKSFKEFCDMLSRLVPGIKVLKDDDADRQPPQIVIGNGLRYQTVPAGHELQPFLEALIAFGSDTPDFAVSTRALLKEEKLPAALTLFIAQQCTFCPTAVRQLFPLPLIDDNIQLTIIDGTLFPEAAEPHKIQAVPTLLLDEQFRWTGSVPLEEIINTINSRDPASLGAASLENILKEGQASHLAAMMLDDKQIFPAFHELLIHDKWHIRLGAMVVMEEIADQDPGLAAEVLDFLWDRFHRQQDQVRGDILYMLGEIKDRRAAAWLEEVLAGDYSEEVKEAAGEALEKIPKMNRMH
;
A
#
# COMPACT_ATOMS: atom_id res chain seq x y z
N MET A 1 24.86 -20.56 2.24
CA MET A 1 24.75 -21.86 1.54
C MET A 1 23.33 -22.35 1.70
N PRO A 2 22.65 -22.76 0.61
CA PRO A 2 21.29 -23.28 0.70
C PRO A 2 21.27 -24.57 1.54
N THR A 3 20.14 -24.86 2.16
CA THR A 3 19.87 -26.14 2.79
C THR A 3 19.68 -27.24 1.75
N ASP A 4 19.83 -28.51 2.12
CA ASP A 4 19.54 -29.66 1.24
C ASP A 4 18.12 -29.63 0.67
N LEU A 5 17.17 -29.04 1.40
CA LEU A 5 15.80 -28.88 0.96
C LEU A 5 15.67 -27.83 -0.16
N GLU A 6 16.34 -26.69 0.02
CA GLU A 6 16.36 -25.60 -0.97
C GLU A 6 17.08 -26.04 -2.24
N GLU A 7 18.20 -26.75 -2.14
CA GLU A 7 18.89 -27.32 -3.29
C GLU A 7 17.98 -28.28 -4.08
N LYS A 8 17.22 -29.14 -3.38
CA LYS A 8 16.21 -29.99 -4.03
C LYS A 8 15.07 -29.20 -4.68
N GLN A 9 14.67 -28.06 -4.13
CA GLN A 9 13.67 -27.19 -4.75
C GLN A 9 14.21 -26.56 -6.04
N ILE A 10 15.44 -26.04 -6.00
CA ILE A 10 16.11 -25.43 -7.15
C ILE A 10 16.29 -26.46 -8.29
N LEU A 11 16.75 -27.67 -7.97
CA LEU A 11 16.96 -28.73 -8.97
C LEU A 11 15.68 -29.12 -9.74
N LYS A 12 14.48 -28.89 -9.17
CA LYS A 12 13.21 -29.14 -9.88
C LYS A 12 13.04 -28.22 -11.09
N LEU A 13 13.72 -27.06 -11.15
CA LEU A 13 13.68 -26.17 -12.31
C LEU A 13 14.15 -26.84 -13.60
N ASN A 14 15.12 -27.76 -13.53
CA ASN A 14 15.61 -28.50 -14.71
C ASN A 14 14.49 -29.26 -15.46
N LYS A 15 13.39 -29.59 -14.78
CA LYS A 15 12.23 -30.26 -15.39
C LYS A 15 11.10 -29.31 -15.77
N LYS A 16 11.10 -28.08 -15.25
CA LYS A 16 10.00 -27.11 -15.38
C LYS A 16 10.30 -26.00 -16.38
N LEU A 17 11.57 -25.64 -16.57
CA LEU A 17 11.96 -24.67 -17.58
C LEU A 17 11.72 -25.26 -18.97
N THR A 18 10.98 -24.53 -19.81
CA THR A 18 10.71 -24.93 -21.20
C THR A 18 11.75 -24.40 -22.18
N ARG A 19 12.53 -23.39 -21.79
CA ARG A 19 13.67 -22.84 -22.53
C ARG A 19 14.74 -22.30 -21.58
N ASP A 20 15.93 -22.06 -22.12
CA ASP A 20 16.98 -21.34 -21.42
C ASP A 20 16.49 -19.93 -21.04
N ILE A 21 16.85 -19.49 -19.84
CA ILE A 21 16.56 -18.15 -19.32
C ILE A 21 17.86 -17.44 -18.98
N THR A 22 17.93 -16.17 -19.35
CA THR A 22 19.02 -15.29 -18.97
C THR A 22 18.55 -14.36 -17.86
N ILE A 23 19.31 -14.29 -16.77
CA ILE A 23 19.09 -13.34 -15.68
C ILE A 23 20.31 -12.43 -15.53
N GLY A 24 20.07 -11.20 -15.11
CA GLY A 24 21.12 -10.23 -14.79
C GLY A 24 21.53 -10.33 -13.32
N LEU A 25 22.82 -10.11 -13.05
CA LEU A 25 23.36 -9.81 -11.72
C LEU A 25 24.07 -8.46 -11.80
N THR A 26 23.53 -7.45 -11.12
CA THR A 26 24.18 -6.13 -11.04
C THR A 26 25.42 -6.22 -10.15
N VAL A 27 26.57 -5.86 -10.71
CA VAL A 27 27.84 -5.81 -9.97
C VAL A 27 27.83 -4.58 -9.06
N SER A 28 28.24 -4.77 -7.81
CA SER A 28 28.23 -3.69 -6.83
C SER A 28 29.36 -3.87 -5.81
N GLU A 29 29.87 -2.74 -5.32
CA GLU A 29 30.82 -2.68 -4.19
C GLU A 29 30.15 -2.92 -2.82
N HIS A 30 28.82 -3.04 -2.76
CA HIS A 30 28.08 -3.22 -1.51
C HIS A 30 28.46 -4.55 -0.83
N PRO A 31 28.61 -4.58 0.52
CA PRO A 31 29.05 -5.79 1.24
C PRO A 31 28.19 -7.04 0.97
N THR A 32 26.91 -6.85 0.65
CA THR A 32 25.97 -7.96 0.40
C THR A 32 26.14 -8.60 -0.97
N TYR A 33 26.83 -7.94 -1.93
CA TYR A 33 27.02 -8.45 -3.30
C TYR A 33 27.63 -9.86 -3.33
N LYS A 34 28.53 -10.18 -2.38
CA LYS A 34 29.12 -11.51 -2.27
C LYS A 34 28.04 -12.60 -2.15
N SER A 35 27.00 -12.38 -1.34
CA SER A 35 25.91 -13.33 -1.14
C SER A 35 25.05 -13.51 -2.41
N PHE A 36 24.79 -12.42 -3.15
CA PHE A 36 24.10 -12.46 -4.44
C PHE A 36 24.90 -13.27 -5.48
N LYS A 37 26.20 -13.01 -5.56
CA LYS A 37 27.11 -13.73 -6.45
C LYS A 37 27.14 -15.23 -6.13
N GLU A 38 27.31 -15.58 -4.85
CA GLU A 38 27.34 -16.98 -4.42
C GLU A 38 26.02 -17.71 -4.74
N PHE A 39 24.88 -17.05 -4.55
CA PHE A 39 23.58 -17.58 -4.94
C PHE A 39 23.47 -17.80 -6.45
N CYS A 40 23.86 -16.82 -7.27
CA CYS A 40 23.79 -16.90 -8.73
C CYS A 40 24.74 -17.97 -9.31
N ASP A 41 25.95 -18.08 -8.77
CA ASP A 41 26.92 -19.11 -9.15
C ASP A 41 26.38 -20.52 -8.83
N MET A 42 25.77 -20.67 -7.64
CA MET A 42 25.11 -21.90 -7.23
C MET A 42 23.92 -22.23 -8.15
N LEU A 43 23.06 -21.26 -8.44
CA LEU A 43 21.87 -21.43 -9.28
C LEU A 43 22.26 -21.91 -10.69
N SER A 44 23.26 -21.27 -11.31
CA SER A 44 23.78 -21.63 -12.65
C SER A 44 24.42 -23.02 -12.66
N ARG A 45 25.07 -23.43 -11.56
CA ARG A 45 25.67 -24.76 -11.41
C ARG A 45 24.61 -25.86 -11.30
N LEU A 46 23.54 -25.62 -10.55
CA LEU A 46 22.48 -26.60 -10.33
C LEU A 46 21.48 -26.68 -11.50
N VAL A 47 21.30 -25.57 -12.23
CA VAL A 47 20.31 -25.46 -13.30
C VAL A 47 21.01 -24.89 -14.55
N PRO A 48 21.63 -25.75 -15.40
CA PRO A 48 22.40 -25.30 -16.56
C PRO A 48 21.61 -24.49 -17.60
N GLY A 49 20.28 -24.58 -17.58
CA GLY A 49 19.38 -23.75 -18.40
C GLY A 49 19.27 -22.29 -17.95
N ILE A 50 19.84 -21.93 -16.80
CA ILE A 50 19.91 -20.55 -16.31
C ILE A 50 21.30 -19.98 -16.61
N LYS A 51 21.33 -18.88 -17.37
CA LYS A 51 22.55 -18.11 -17.66
C LYS A 51 22.53 -16.81 -16.87
N VAL A 52 23.56 -16.57 -16.06
CA VAL A 52 23.73 -15.32 -15.33
C VAL A 52 24.66 -14.41 -16.12
N LEU A 53 24.15 -13.25 -16.55
CA LEU A 53 24.96 -12.17 -17.10
C LEU A 53 25.27 -11.16 -16.01
N LYS A 54 26.53 -10.74 -15.92
CA LYS A 54 26.91 -9.62 -15.07
C LYS A 54 26.65 -8.33 -15.82
N ASP A 55 25.93 -7.42 -15.17
CA ASP A 55 25.77 -6.06 -15.64
C ASP A 55 26.80 -5.19 -14.91
N ASP A 56 27.81 -4.73 -15.67
CA ASP A 56 28.94 -3.92 -15.16
C ASP A 56 28.59 -2.42 -15.06
N ASP A 57 27.30 -2.08 -15.00
CA ASP A 57 26.84 -0.72 -14.73
C ASP A 57 27.10 -0.37 -13.26
N ALA A 58 28.36 -0.01 -12.95
CA ALA A 58 28.88 0.26 -11.61
C ALA A 58 28.17 1.42 -10.89
N ASP A 59 27.40 2.24 -11.61
CA ASP A 59 26.56 3.29 -11.06
C ASP A 59 25.23 2.76 -10.48
N ARG A 60 24.86 1.49 -10.76
CA ARG A 60 23.66 0.84 -10.22
C ARG A 60 23.94 0.18 -8.87
N GLN A 61 23.92 0.99 -7.82
CA GLN A 61 23.73 0.53 -6.45
C GLN A 61 22.23 0.44 -6.14
N PRO A 62 21.72 -0.55 -5.40
CA PRO A 62 22.38 -1.70 -4.72
C PRO A 62 22.46 -2.99 -5.60
N PRO A 63 23.14 -4.08 -5.14
CA PRO A 63 23.17 -5.36 -5.89
C PRO A 63 21.78 -5.95 -6.04
N GLN A 64 21.48 -6.48 -7.23
CA GLN A 64 20.19 -7.06 -7.55
C GLN A 64 20.29 -8.17 -8.58
N ILE A 65 19.32 -9.10 -8.53
CA ILE A 65 19.05 -10.07 -9.58
C ILE A 65 17.94 -9.51 -10.48
N VAL A 66 18.18 -9.46 -11.78
CA VAL A 66 17.22 -8.93 -12.77
C VAL A 66 16.66 -10.09 -13.60
N ILE A 67 15.34 -10.21 -13.66
CA ILE A 67 14.63 -11.21 -14.45
C ILE A 67 13.79 -10.48 -15.51
N GLY A 68 14.07 -10.73 -16.78
CA GLY A 68 13.44 -9.97 -17.88
C GLY A 68 13.75 -8.48 -17.79
N ASN A 69 12.81 -7.64 -18.25
CA ASN A 69 12.99 -6.18 -18.28
C ASN A 69 12.38 -5.47 -17.07
N GLY A 70 11.53 -6.14 -16.29
CA GLY A 70 10.67 -5.49 -15.30
C GLY A 70 10.74 -6.05 -13.88
N LEU A 71 11.41 -7.16 -13.61
CA LEU A 71 11.46 -7.77 -12.27
C LEU A 71 12.88 -7.70 -11.68
N ARG A 72 13.00 -7.07 -10.52
CA ARG A 72 14.27 -6.88 -9.81
C ARG A 72 14.16 -7.41 -8.39
N TYR A 73 15.14 -8.20 -7.98
CA TYR A 73 15.27 -8.69 -6.61
C TYR A 73 16.50 -8.05 -5.96
N GLN A 74 16.26 -7.12 -5.03
CA GLN A 74 17.21 -6.63 -4.05
C GLN A 74 17.04 -7.43 -2.75
N THR A 75 17.21 -8.74 -2.89
CA THR A 75 17.28 -9.71 -1.81
C THR A 75 17.96 -10.98 -2.34
N VAL A 76 18.55 -11.77 -1.45
CA VAL A 76 19.05 -13.10 -1.80
C VAL A 76 17.90 -14.10 -1.62
N PRO A 77 17.41 -14.76 -2.69
CA PRO A 77 16.28 -15.68 -2.56
C PRO A 77 16.62 -16.87 -1.68
N ALA A 78 15.98 -16.96 -0.51
CA ALA A 78 16.17 -18.00 0.48
C ALA A 78 14.91 -18.16 1.33
N GLY A 79 14.78 -19.28 2.04
CA GLY A 79 13.68 -19.52 2.97
C GLY A 79 12.31 -19.35 2.32
N HIS A 80 11.50 -18.46 2.89
CA HIS A 80 10.14 -18.18 2.41
C HIS A 80 10.10 -17.57 1.00
N GLU A 81 11.14 -16.87 0.58
CA GLU A 81 11.20 -16.15 -0.71
C GLU A 81 11.84 -16.95 -1.84
N LEU A 82 12.49 -18.09 -1.54
CA LEU A 82 13.06 -18.93 -2.58
C LEU A 82 11.97 -19.45 -3.54
N GLN A 83 10.88 -19.98 -3.00
CA GLN A 83 9.84 -20.60 -3.82
C GLN A 83 9.13 -19.61 -4.77
N PRO A 84 8.70 -18.41 -4.33
CA PRO A 84 8.22 -17.35 -5.25
C PRO A 84 9.24 -16.97 -6.32
N PHE A 85 10.52 -16.85 -5.98
CA PHE A 85 11.57 -16.55 -6.96
C PHE A 85 11.70 -17.64 -8.03
N LEU A 86 11.66 -18.92 -7.63
CA LEU A 86 11.68 -20.04 -8.59
C LEU A 86 10.44 -20.04 -9.50
N GLU A 87 9.27 -19.68 -8.96
CA GLU A 87 8.04 -19.52 -9.74
C GLU A 87 8.14 -18.40 -10.76
N ALA A 88 8.75 -17.26 -10.39
CA ALA A 88 9.05 -16.17 -11.32
C ALA A 88 10.00 -16.62 -12.45
N LEU A 89 11.07 -17.37 -12.14
CA LEU A 89 11.95 -17.91 -13.18
C LEU A 89 11.23 -18.83 -14.17
N ILE A 90 10.33 -19.69 -13.68
CA ILE A 90 9.51 -20.55 -14.54
C ILE A 90 8.61 -19.71 -15.44
N ALA A 91 7.96 -18.69 -14.87
CA ALA A 91 7.06 -17.80 -15.58
C ALA A 91 7.77 -17.06 -16.73
N PHE A 92 8.91 -16.42 -16.44
CA PHE A 92 9.70 -15.68 -17.42
C PHE A 92 10.43 -16.59 -18.42
N GLY A 93 10.64 -17.86 -18.05
CA GLY A 93 11.19 -18.91 -18.90
C GLY A 93 10.13 -19.68 -19.70
N SER A 94 8.86 -19.29 -19.65
CA SER A 94 7.75 -19.90 -20.39
C SER A 94 7.29 -19.00 -21.54
N ASP A 95 6.74 -19.59 -22.60
CA ASP A 95 6.16 -18.87 -23.73
C ASP A 95 4.69 -18.48 -23.50
N THR A 96 3.99 -19.22 -22.62
CA THR A 96 2.57 -18.98 -22.27
C THR A 96 2.34 -19.20 -20.77
N PRO A 97 2.61 -18.21 -19.91
CA PRO A 97 2.37 -18.34 -18.48
C PRO A 97 0.86 -18.32 -18.19
N ASP A 98 0.28 -19.45 -17.74
CA ASP A 98 -1.17 -19.60 -17.50
C ASP A 98 -1.74 -18.52 -16.55
N PHE A 99 -1.01 -18.16 -15.51
CA PHE A 99 -1.43 -17.17 -14.50
C PHE A 99 -1.41 -15.72 -15.01
N ALA A 100 -0.76 -15.45 -16.15
CA ALA A 100 -0.74 -14.12 -16.73
C ALA A 100 -2.07 -13.74 -17.40
N VAL A 101 -2.91 -14.72 -17.78
CA VAL A 101 -4.09 -14.49 -18.63
C VAL A 101 -5.20 -13.76 -17.88
N SER A 102 -5.52 -14.16 -16.65
CA SER A 102 -6.57 -13.51 -15.84
C SER A 102 -6.16 -12.10 -15.40
N THR A 103 -4.90 -11.91 -15.01
CA THR A 103 -4.37 -10.61 -14.59
C THR A 103 -4.23 -9.65 -15.78
N ARG A 104 -3.87 -10.17 -16.97
CA ARG A 104 -3.77 -9.37 -18.20
C ARG A 104 -5.11 -8.77 -18.62
N ALA A 105 -6.22 -9.44 -18.35
CA ALA A 105 -7.56 -8.91 -18.67
C ALA A 105 -7.92 -7.65 -17.85
N LEU A 106 -7.25 -7.42 -16.72
CA LEU A 106 -7.51 -6.28 -15.84
C LEU A 106 -6.64 -5.05 -16.17
N LEU A 107 -5.51 -5.24 -16.87
CA LEU A 107 -4.65 -4.13 -17.30
C LEU A 107 -5.21 -3.49 -18.58
N LYS A 108 -5.32 -2.16 -18.60
CA LYS A 108 -5.82 -1.41 -19.77
C LYS A 108 -4.79 -1.36 -20.91
N GLU A 109 -5.24 -1.06 -22.12
CA GLU A 109 -4.37 -0.92 -23.30
C GLU A 109 -3.48 0.33 -23.24
N GLU A 110 -4.00 1.43 -22.69
CA GLU A 110 -3.22 2.65 -22.43
C GLU A 110 -2.45 2.50 -21.11
N LYS A 111 -1.16 2.19 -21.24
CA LYS A 111 -0.30 1.78 -20.13
C LYS A 111 0.57 2.93 -19.66
N LEU A 112 0.20 3.49 -18.51
CA LEU A 112 1.03 4.44 -17.77
C LEU A 112 2.19 3.69 -17.09
N PRO A 113 3.46 4.12 -17.24
CA PRO A 113 4.60 3.51 -16.57
C PRO A 113 4.38 3.38 -15.06
N ALA A 114 4.69 2.23 -14.47
CA ALA A 114 4.43 1.96 -13.05
C ALA A 114 5.68 1.44 -12.35
N ALA A 115 6.13 2.14 -11.31
CA ALA A 115 7.22 1.71 -10.45
C ALA A 115 6.65 1.12 -9.15
N LEU A 116 6.66 -0.20 -9.05
CA LEU A 116 6.26 -0.95 -7.87
C LEU A 116 7.51 -1.28 -7.04
N THR A 117 7.51 -0.90 -5.76
CA THR A 117 8.56 -1.27 -4.80
C THR A 117 7.95 -2.06 -3.67
N LEU A 118 8.24 -3.35 -3.59
CA LEU A 118 7.74 -4.26 -2.56
C LEU A 118 8.83 -4.51 -1.51
N PHE A 119 8.64 -3.97 -0.31
CA PHE A 119 9.46 -4.29 0.84
C PHE A 119 9.01 -5.58 1.49
N ILE A 120 9.98 -6.45 1.75
CA ILE A 120 9.82 -7.76 2.40
C ILE A 120 10.87 -7.94 3.50
N ALA A 121 10.80 -9.06 4.23
CA ALA A 121 11.86 -9.53 5.11
C ALA A 121 11.94 -11.06 5.05
N GLN A 122 13.13 -11.64 5.20
CA GLN A 122 13.32 -13.10 5.05
C GLN A 122 12.40 -13.98 5.92
N GLN A 123 12.09 -13.52 7.14
CA GLN A 123 11.28 -14.29 8.11
C GLN A 123 9.77 -14.01 7.99
N CYS A 124 9.36 -13.17 7.04
CA CYS A 124 7.98 -12.80 6.82
C CYS A 124 7.21 -13.95 6.15
N THR A 125 6.20 -14.49 6.82
CA THR A 125 5.38 -15.59 6.28
C THR A 125 4.32 -15.13 5.27
N PHE A 126 4.01 -13.82 5.22
CA PHE A 126 3.02 -13.24 4.33
C PHE A 126 3.61 -12.68 3.02
N CYS A 127 4.89 -12.29 3.05
CA CYS A 127 5.62 -11.71 1.92
C CYS A 127 5.64 -12.60 0.66
N PRO A 128 5.77 -13.94 0.78
CA PRO A 128 5.72 -14.83 -0.39
C PRO A 128 4.39 -14.76 -1.14
N THR A 129 3.29 -14.43 -0.47
CA THR A 129 1.98 -14.27 -1.11
C THR A 129 1.95 -12.99 -1.93
N ALA A 130 2.44 -11.88 -1.37
CA ALA A 130 2.54 -10.60 -2.08
C ALA A 130 3.45 -10.70 -3.31
N VAL A 131 4.62 -11.34 -3.18
CA VAL A 131 5.54 -11.56 -4.31
C VAL A 131 4.84 -12.35 -5.42
N ARG A 132 4.13 -13.43 -5.09
CA ARG A 132 3.39 -14.23 -6.07
C ARG A 132 2.29 -13.46 -6.79
N GLN A 133 1.61 -12.57 -6.08
CA GLN A 133 0.56 -11.74 -6.65
C GLN A 133 1.12 -10.70 -7.63
N LEU A 134 2.32 -10.17 -7.35
CA LEU A 134 2.86 -9.00 -8.04
C LEU A 134 3.87 -9.34 -9.15
N PHE A 135 4.67 -10.41 -9.05
CA PHE A 135 5.66 -10.74 -10.08
C PHE A 135 5.08 -10.94 -11.49
N PRO A 136 3.82 -11.37 -11.69
CA PRO A 136 3.24 -11.48 -13.03
C PRO A 136 3.05 -10.13 -13.74
N LEU A 137 2.93 -9.01 -12.99
CA LEU A 137 2.67 -7.69 -13.58
C LEU A 137 3.76 -7.25 -14.58
N PRO A 138 5.07 -7.24 -14.24
CA PRO A 138 6.14 -6.91 -15.19
C PRO A 138 6.31 -7.93 -16.33
N LEU A 139 5.70 -9.12 -16.23
CA LEU A 139 5.69 -10.11 -17.32
C LEU A 139 4.57 -9.81 -18.35
N ILE A 140 3.49 -9.18 -17.90
CA ILE A 140 2.33 -8.84 -18.72
C ILE A 140 2.53 -7.50 -19.44
N ASP A 141 3.23 -6.58 -18.79
CA ASP A 141 3.44 -5.22 -19.26
C ASP A 141 4.86 -4.72 -19.00
N ASP A 142 5.60 -4.46 -20.07
CA ASP A 142 6.97 -3.94 -20.02
C ASP A 142 7.06 -2.53 -19.40
N ASN A 143 5.93 -1.80 -19.31
CA ASN A 143 5.87 -0.50 -18.64
C ASN A 143 5.81 -0.62 -17.10
N ILE A 144 5.61 -1.83 -16.57
CA ILE A 144 5.58 -2.09 -15.13
C ILE A 144 6.95 -2.59 -14.69
N GLN A 145 7.51 -1.94 -13.68
CA GLN A 145 8.72 -2.34 -13.00
C GLN A 145 8.36 -2.75 -11.57
N LEU A 146 8.74 -3.95 -11.15
CA LEU A 146 8.62 -4.43 -9.79
C LEU A 146 10.02 -4.67 -9.20
N THR A 147 10.33 -3.93 -8.15
CA THR A 147 11.54 -4.12 -7.34
C THR A 147 11.15 -4.69 -5.99
N ILE A 148 11.64 -5.89 -5.69
CA ILE A 148 11.43 -6.58 -4.40
C ILE A 148 12.67 -6.35 -3.55
N ILE A 149 12.51 -5.67 -2.41
CA ILE A 149 13.60 -5.25 -1.54
C ILE A 149 13.46 -5.92 -0.18
N ASP A 150 14.51 -6.57 0.30
CA ASP A 150 14.59 -6.94 1.71
C ASP A 150 14.97 -5.72 2.54
N GLY A 151 13.99 -5.12 3.23
CA GLY A 151 14.20 -3.92 4.03
C GLY A 151 15.14 -4.12 5.22
N THR A 152 15.40 -5.37 5.62
CA THR A 152 16.40 -5.68 6.65
C THR A 152 17.81 -5.75 6.08
N LEU A 153 17.94 -6.00 4.78
CA LEU A 153 19.21 -6.05 4.07
C LEU A 153 19.63 -4.68 3.52
N PHE A 154 18.65 -3.84 3.18
CA PHE A 154 18.81 -2.48 2.63
C PHE A 154 18.01 -1.47 3.46
N PRO A 155 18.37 -1.23 4.74
CA PRO A 155 17.67 -0.27 5.60
C PRO A 155 17.65 1.15 5.00
N GLU A 156 18.69 1.54 4.27
CA GLU A 156 18.78 2.83 3.59
C GLU A 156 17.70 3.03 2.51
N ALA A 157 17.15 1.95 1.95
CA ALA A 157 16.01 2.00 1.04
C ALA A 157 14.68 2.04 1.81
N ALA A 158 14.59 1.41 2.98
CA ALA A 158 13.36 1.30 3.77
C ALA A 158 13.08 2.53 4.66
N GLU A 159 14.12 3.15 5.22
CA GLU A 159 14.01 4.26 6.17
C GLU A 159 13.35 5.52 5.59
N PRO A 160 13.69 6.01 4.38
CA PRO A 160 13.06 7.21 3.82
C PRO A 160 11.55 7.07 3.65
N HIS A 161 11.09 5.85 3.37
CA HIS A 161 9.67 5.53 3.23
C HIS A 161 9.04 5.07 4.56
N LYS A 162 9.73 5.19 5.70
CA LYS A 162 9.21 4.82 7.03
C LYS A 162 8.58 3.42 7.05
N ILE A 163 9.24 2.45 6.41
CA ILE A 163 8.72 1.06 6.36
C ILE A 163 8.85 0.43 7.75
N GLN A 164 7.72 0.23 8.43
CA GLN A 164 7.67 -0.35 9.78
C GLN A 164 7.15 -1.80 9.79
N ALA A 165 6.49 -2.22 8.71
CA ALA A 165 5.92 -3.55 8.56
C ALA A 165 6.14 -4.06 7.13
N VAL A 166 6.02 -5.38 6.96
CA VAL A 166 6.13 -6.05 5.66
C VAL A 166 5.07 -7.16 5.55
N PRO A 167 4.60 -7.50 4.33
CA PRO A 167 4.93 -6.85 3.06
C PRO A 167 4.38 -5.41 2.99
N THR A 168 5.16 -4.50 2.42
CA THR A 168 4.70 -3.14 2.10
C THR A 168 4.98 -2.85 0.64
N LEU A 169 3.94 -2.59 -0.13
CA LEU A 169 4.03 -2.21 -1.52
C LEU A 169 3.90 -0.69 -1.65
N LEU A 170 4.80 -0.08 -2.39
CA LEU A 170 4.68 1.28 -2.89
C LEU A 170 4.44 1.27 -4.40
N LEU A 171 3.57 2.15 -4.89
CA LEU A 171 3.43 2.47 -6.32
C LEU A 171 3.77 3.94 -6.52
N ASP A 172 4.75 4.19 -7.38
CA ASP A 172 5.21 5.53 -7.77
C ASP A 172 5.54 6.43 -6.55
N GLU A 173 5.94 5.81 -5.43
CA GLU A 173 6.17 6.41 -4.10
C GLU A 173 4.97 7.16 -3.48
N GLN A 174 3.81 7.14 -4.14
CA GLN A 174 2.60 7.87 -3.74
C GLN A 174 1.57 6.96 -3.06
N PHE A 175 1.37 5.76 -3.59
CA PHE A 175 0.40 4.81 -3.04
C PHE A 175 1.10 3.77 -2.19
N ARG A 176 0.44 3.35 -1.11
CA ARG A 176 0.97 2.39 -0.15
C ARG A 176 -0.06 1.33 0.20
N TRP A 177 0.39 0.08 0.23
CA TRP A 177 -0.35 -1.05 0.80
C TRP A 177 0.53 -1.83 1.77
N THR A 178 0.10 -1.93 3.02
CA THR A 178 0.81 -2.69 4.06
C THR A 178 0.01 -3.91 4.49
N GLY A 179 0.69 -5.05 4.54
CA GLY A 179 0.15 -6.34 5.01
C GLY A 179 -0.80 -6.98 4.00
N SER A 180 -1.89 -6.28 3.65
CA SER A 180 -2.81 -6.66 2.59
C SER A 180 -2.39 -6.05 1.26
N VAL A 181 -2.31 -6.86 0.21
CA VAL A 181 -1.91 -6.46 -1.15
C VAL A 181 -3.05 -6.84 -2.12
N PRO A 182 -4.15 -6.06 -2.14
CA PRO A 182 -5.32 -6.37 -2.96
C PRO A 182 -5.04 -6.15 -4.45
N LEU A 183 -4.78 -7.23 -5.19
CA LEU A 183 -4.34 -7.16 -6.60
C LEU A 183 -5.29 -6.35 -7.50
N GLU A 184 -6.61 -6.50 -7.35
CA GLU A 184 -7.59 -5.76 -8.16
C GLU A 184 -7.52 -4.25 -7.91
N GLU A 185 -7.40 -3.84 -6.66
CA GLU A 185 -7.24 -2.43 -6.29
C GLU A 185 -5.91 -1.89 -6.83
N ILE A 186 -4.81 -2.63 -6.67
CA ILE A 186 -3.48 -2.24 -7.19
C ILE A 186 -3.53 -2.07 -8.71
N ILE A 187 -4.17 -2.97 -9.44
CA ILE A 187 -4.33 -2.85 -10.89
C ILE A 187 -5.20 -1.64 -11.25
N ASN A 188 -6.28 -1.39 -10.51
CA ASN A 188 -7.10 -0.19 -10.71
C ASN A 188 -6.30 1.10 -10.48
N THR A 189 -5.48 1.14 -9.42
CA THR A 189 -4.61 2.28 -9.13
C THR A 189 -3.52 2.43 -10.19
N ILE A 190 -2.91 1.34 -10.68
CA ILE A 190 -2.01 1.38 -11.85
C ILE A 190 -2.77 1.96 -13.06
N ASN A 191 -4.00 1.53 -13.33
CA ASN A 191 -4.72 1.98 -14.52
C ASN A 191 -5.18 3.46 -14.47
N SER A 192 -5.36 4.03 -13.29
CA SER A 192 -6.02 5.35 -13.12
C SER A 192 -5.18 6.41 -12.44
N ARG A 193 -4.28 6.01 -11.54
CA ARG A 193 -3.59 6.90 -10.58
C ARG A 193 -4.56 7.75 -9.75
N ASP A 194 -5.79 7.26 -9.58
CA ASP A 194 -6.84 7.93 -8.82
C ASP A 194 -6.77 7.47 -7.35
N PRO A 195 -6.34 8.32 -6.41
CA PRO A 195 -6.30 7.98 -4.98
C PRO A 195 -7.68 7.83 -4.35
N ALA A 196 -8.73 8.40 -4.94
CA ALA A 196 -10.10 8.20 -4.48
C ALA A 196 -10.61 6.78 -4.73
N SER A 197 -9.90 5.99 -5.56
CA SER A 197 -10.21 4.58 -5.80
C SER A 197 -9.75 3.62 -4.68
N LEU A 198 -9.00 4.11 -3.69
CA LEU A 198 -8.53 3.29 -2.57
C LEU A 198 -9.71 2.79 -1.70
N GLY A 199 -9.70 1.50 -1.39
CA GLY A 199 -10.71 0.87 -0.56
C GLY A 199 -10.55 1.15 0.93
N ALA A 200 -11.61 0.95 1.71
CA ALA A 200 -11.63 1.24 3.15
C ALA A 200 -10.54 0.48 3.92
N ALA A 201 -10.23 -0.76 3.53
CA ALA A 201 -9.16 -1.56 4.15
C ALA A 201 -7.77 -0.94 3.94
N SER A 202 -7.50 -0.37 2.76
CA SER A 202 -6.24 0.32 2.46
C SER A 202 -6.13 1.60 3.26
N LEU A 203 -7.21 2.39 3.32
CA LEU A 203 -7.27 3.59 4.16
C LEU A 203 -7.10 3.25 5.66
N GLU A 204 -7.73 2.16 6.15
CA GLU A 204 -7.59 1.69 7.54
C GLU A 204 -6.12 1.37 7.86
N ASN A 205 -5.38 0.77 6.92
CA ASN A 205 -3.97 0.46 7.11
C ASN A 205 -3.09 1.72 7.15
N ILE A 206 -3.35 2.73 6.32
CA ILE A 206 -2.67 4.03 6.38
C ILE A 206 -2.83 4.64 7.78
N LEU A 207 -4.05 4.63 8.33
CA LEU A 207 -4.31 5.14 9.68
C LEU A 207 -3.58 4.33 10.78
N LYS A 208 -3.56 2.99 10.69
CA LYS A 208 -2.85 2.14 11.65
C LYS A 208 -1.33 2.40 11.69
N GLU A 209 -0.75 2.89 10.59
CA GLU A 209 0.66 3.27 10.51
C GLU A 209 0.94 4.69 11.02
N GLY A 210 -0.08 5.40 11.52
CA GLY A 210 0.06 6.78 11.97
C GLY A 210 0.25 7.77 10.80
N GLN A 211 -0.21 7.42 9.60
CA GLN A 211 -0.08 8.25 8.40
C GLN A 211 -1.34 9.09 8.11
N ALA A 212 -2.03 9.55 9.15
CA ALA A 212 -3.20 10.43 9.01
C ALA A 212 -2.89 11.67 8.17
N SER A 213 -1.80 12.38 8.44
CA SER A 213 -1.42 13.57 7.67
C SER A 213 -1.12 13.30 6.19
N HIS A 214 -0.59 12.12 5.87
CA HIS A 214 -0.42 11.72 4.47
C HIS A 214 -1.78 11.52 3.79
N LEU A 215 -2.73 10.83 4.45
CA LEU A 215 -4.07 10.64 3.90
C LEU A 215 -4.82 11.97 3.75
N ALA A 216 -4.68 12.90 4.70
CA ALA A 216 -5.24 14.24 4.61
C ALA A 216 -4.66 14.99 3.40
N ALA A 217 -3.33 14.97 3.24
CA ALA A 217 -2.67 15.59 2.09
C ALA A 217 -3.15 15.01 0.76
N MET A 218 -3.35 13.69 0.67
CA MET A 218 -3.89 13.05 -0.55
C MET A 218 -5.28 13.60 -0.92
N MET A 219 -6.19 13.74 0.04
CA MET A 219 -7.53 14.28 -0.20
C MET A 219 -7.52 15.78 -0.50
N LEU A 220 -6.63 16.54 0.13
CA LEU A 220 -6.45 17.97 -0.13
C LEU A 220 -5.89 18.23 -1.53
N ASP A 221 -4.88 17.45 -1.94
CA ASP A 221 -4.27 17.54 -3.27
C ASP A 221 -5.27 17.15 -4.37
N ASP A 222 -6.05 16.09 -4.14
CA ASP A 222 -7.10 15.62 -5.05
C ASP A 222 -8.38 16.48 -4.99
N LYS A 223 -8.53 17.31 -3.95
CA LYS A 223 -9.68 18.16 -3.65
C LYS A 223 -10.98 17.38 -3.50
N GLN A 224 -10.91 16.20 -2.90
CA GLN A 224 -12.05 15.34 -2.68
C GLN A 224 -11.86 14.48 -1.42
N ILE A 225 -12.92 14.33 -0.62
CA ILE A 225 -12.95 13.30 0.42
C ILE A 225 -13.18 11.93 -0.25
N PHE A 226 -12.25 11.00 -0.06
CA PHE A 226 -12.36 9.70 -0.73
C PHE A 226 -13.63 8.95 -0.31
N PRO A 227 -14.38 8.33 -1.24
CA PRO A 227 -15.65 7.70 -0.94
C PRO A 227 -15.57 6.67 0.21
N ALA A 228 -14.56 5.81 0.19
CA ALA A 228 -14.35 4.79 1.20
C ALA A 228 -13.98 5.34 2.59
N PHE A 229 -13.48 6.58 2.66
CA PHE A 229 -13.09 7.22 3.92
C PHE A 229 -14.29 7.50 4.84
N HIS A 230 -15.47 7.69 4.26
CA HIS A 230 -16.70 7.87 5.01
C HIS A 230 -16.98 6.71 5.98
N GLU A 231 -16.60 5.48 5.62
CA GLU A 231 -16.74 4.29 6.47
C GLU A 231 -15.82 4.35 7.70
N LEU A 232 -14.66 5.00 7.57
CA LEU A 232 -13.67 5.12 8.65
C LEU A 232 -14.13 6.11 9.73
N LEU A 233 -14.88 7.14 9.36
CA LEU A 233 -15.42 8.15 10.28
C LEU A 233 -16.41 7.57 11.30
N ILE A 234 -17.09 6.47 10.93
CA ILE A 234 -18.08 5.79 11.78
C ILE A 234 -17.70 4.33 12.08
N HIS A 235 -16.42 4.00 11.95
CA HIS A 235 -15.93 2.63 12.08
C HIS A 235 -16.11 2.07 13.49
N ASP A 236 -16.42 0.77 13.63
CA ASP A 236 -16.68 0.15 14.95
C ASP A 236 -15.50 0.25 15.93
N LYS A 237 -14.27 0.19 15.41
CA LYS A 237 -13.05 0.30 16.22
C LYS A 237 -12.65 1.76 16.44
N TRP A 238 -12.59 2.17 17.71
CA TRP A 238 -12.24 3.53 18.12
C TRP A 238 -10.90 4.05 17.57
N HIS A 239 -9.84 3.24 17.59
CA HIS A 239 -8.52 3.69 17.10
C HIS A 239 -8.50 4.03 15.60
N ILE A 240 -9.41 3.46 14.81
CA ILE A 240 -9.58 3.83 13.40
C ILE A 240 -10.31 5.17 13.28
N ARG A 241 -11.39 5.35 14.05
CA ARG A 241 -12.11 6.63 14.09
C ARG A 241 -11.21 7.76 14.57
N LEU A 242 -10.36 7.52 15.58
CA LEU A 242 -9.38 8.50 16.04
C LEU A 242 -8.46 8.96 14.90
N GLY A 243 -7.90 8.03 14.13
CA GLY A 243 -7.09 8.38 12.95
C GLY A 243 -7.89 9.16 11.90
N ALA A 244 -9.15 8.80 11.67
CA ALA A 244 -10.03 9.48 10.73
C ALA A 244 -10.42 10.90 11.19
N MET A 245 -10.63 11.10 12.50
CA MET A 245 -10.85 12.43 13.07
C MET A 245 -9.63 13.33 12.90
N VAL A 246 -8.41 12.81 13.12
CA VAL A 246 -7.16 13.56 12.87
C VAL A 246 -7.05 13.99 11.40
N VAL A 247 -7.41 13.11 10.45
CA VAL A 247 -7.49 13.48 9.03
C VAL A 247 -8.48 14.62 8.82
N MET A 248 -9.69 14.54 9.39
CA MET A 248 -10.71 15.57 9.24
C MET A 248 -10.33 16.90 9.90
N GLU A 249 -9.64 16.89 11.04
CA GLU A 249 -9.09 18.08 11.67
C GLU A 249 -8.10 18.78 10.73
N GLU A 250 -7.17 18.02 10.14
CA GLU A 250 -6.16 18.56 9.23
C GLU A 250 -6.78 19.09 7.93
N ILE A 251 -7.81 18.42 7.39
CA ILE A 251 -8.58 18.92 6.25
C ILE A 251 -9.38 20.16 6.64
N ALA A 252 -10.06 20.18 7.80
CA ALA A 252 -10.86 21.31 8.24
C ALA A 252 -10.01 22.57 8.49
N ASP A 253 -8.79 22.41 8.97
CA ASP A 253 -7.86 23.52 9.17
C ASP A 253 -7.34 24.10 7.84
N GLN A 254 -7.20 23.28 6.79
CA GLN A 254 -6.64 23.70 5.50
C GLN A 254 -7.71 24.09 4.47
N ASP A 255 -8.78 23.30 4.37
CA ASP A 255 -9.94 23.51 3.48
C ASP A 255 -11.25 23.17 4.21
N PRO A 256 -11.82 24.13 4.97
CA PRO A 256 -13.11 23.95 5.64
C PRO A 256 -14.26 23.61 4.69
N GLY A 257 -14.16 24.02 3.42
CA GLY A 257 -15.20 23.76 2.41
C GLY A 257 -15.23 22.29 2.04
N LEU A 258 -14.06 21.71 1.79
CA LEU A 258 -13.89 20.27 1.55
C LEU A 258 -14.30 19.45 2.78
N ALA A 259 -13.86 19.85 3.97
CA ALA A 259 -14.23 19.18 5.21
C ALA A 259 -15.76 19.18 5.43
N ALA A 260 -16.46 20.22 5.00
CA ALA A 260 -17.90 20.34 5.14
C ALA A 260 -18.71 19.38 4.24
N GLU A 261 -18.08 18.67 3.30
CA GLU A 261 -18.75 17.68 2.44
C GLU A 261 -19.23 16.44 3.22
N VAL A 262 -18.56 16.08 4.33
CA VAL A 262 -18.93 14.88 5.11
C VAL A 262 -20.12 15.11 6.04
N LEU A 263 -20.53 16.36 6.25
CA LEU A 263 -21.50 16.75 7.28
C LEU A 263 -22.85 16.03 7.13
N ASP A 264 -23.40 16.04 5.92
CA ASP A 264 -24.70 15.40 5.64
C ASP A 264 -24.60 13.87 5.85
N PHE A 265 -23.49 13.26 5.42
CA PHE A 265 -23.24 11.83 5.64
C PHE A 265 -23.21 11.47 7.13
N LEU A 266 -22.53 12.27 7.95
CA LEU A 266 -22.40 12.06 9.38
C LEU A 266 -23.75 12.25 10.09
N TRP A 267 -24.46 13.33 9.75
CA TRP A 267 -25.74 13.65 10.36
C TRP A 267 -26.81 12.59 10.03
N ASP A 268 -26.91 12.15 8.78
CA ASP A 268 -27.85 11.11 8.34
C ASP A 268 -27.68 9.79 9.12
N ARG A 269 -26.47 9.51 9.62
CA ARG A 269 -26.14 8.28 10.34
C ARG A 269 -26.18 8.45 11.86
N PHE A 270 -26.04 9.67 12.36
CA PHE A 270 -25.91 10.01 13.79
C PHE A 270 -26.91 9.25 14.69
N HIS A 271 -28.20 9.30 14.36
CA HIS A 271 -29.25 8.72 15.22
C HIS A 271 -29.15 7.20 15.36
N ARG A 272 -28.53 6.49 14.41
CA ARG A 272 -28.39 5.03 14.43
C ARG A 272 -27.11 4.56 15.13
N GLN A 273 -26.24 5.48 15.52
CA GLN A 273 -24.97 5.17 16.15
C GLN A 273 -25.09 4.97 17.66
N GLN A 274 -24.09 4.30 18.23
CA GLN A 274 -23.89 4.22 19.68
C GLN A 274 -23.29 5.53 20.20
N ASP A 275 -23.47 5.81 21.49
CA ASP A 275 -23.09 7.09 22.10
C ASP A 275 -21.62 7.48 21.88
N GLN A 276 -20.69 6.52 21.88
CA GLN A 276 -19.28 6.79 21.58
C GLN A 276 -19.10 7.37 20.17
N VAL A 277 -19.70 6.74 19.16
CA VAL A 277 -19.62 7.20 17.77
C VAL A 277 -20.40 8.51 17.57
N ARG A 278 -21.51 8.71 18.30
CA ARG A 278 -22.23 9.98 18.33
C ARG A 278 -21.33 11.11 18.85
N GLY A 279 -20.61 10.88 19.94
CA GLY A 279 -19.64 11.84 20.47
C GLY A 279 -18.57 12.20 19.45
N ASP A 280 -17.99 11.20 18.78
CA ASP A 280 -17.00 11.41 17.71
C ASP A 280 -17.57 12.23 16.53
N ILE A 281 -18.83 11.97 16.13
CA ILE A 281 -19.53 12.76 15.11
C ILE A 281 -19.66 14.23 15.55
N LEU A 282 -20.16 14.47 16.77
CA LEU A 282 -20.38 15.82 17.30
C LEU A 282 -19.06 16.58 17.40
N TYR A 283 -17.99 15.91 17.84
CA TYR A 283 -16.64 16.46 17.85
C TYR A 283 -16.23 16.94 16.45
N MET A 284 -16.39 16.11 15.42
CA MET A 284 -16.08 16.49 14.03
C MET A 284 -16.94 17.67 13.54
N LEU A 285 -18.24 17.70 13.84
CA LEU A 285 -19.10 18.85 13.51
C LEU A 285 -18.53 20.15 14.11
N GLY A 286 -18.04 20.09 15.34
CA GLY A 286 -17.40 21.20 16.04
C GLY A 286 -16.06 21.62 15.43
N GLU A 287 -15.24 20.68 14.95
CA GLU A 287 -13.95 21.00 14.31
C GLU A 287 -14.11 21.58 12.91
N ILE A 288 -15.09 21.11 12.13
CA ILE A 288 -15.41 21.61 10.79
C ILE A 288 -15.96 23.05 10.85
N LYS A 289 -16.63 23.43 11.94
CA LYS A 289 -17.11 24.80 12.21
C LYS A 289 -18.10 25.33 11.15
N ASP A 290 -18.77 24.44 10.42
CA ASP A 290 -19.83 24.81 9.48
C ASP A 290 -21.11 25.20 10.25
N ARG A 291 -21.68 26.34 9.87
CA ARG A 291 -22.88 26.89 10.52
C ARG A 291 -24.12 26.01 10.40
N ARG A 292 -24.21 25.17 9.36
CA ARG A 292 -25.32 24.23 9.16
C ARG A 292 -25.44 23.27 10.34
N ALA A 293 -24.32 22.91 10.97
CA ALA A 293 -24.30 22.01 12.11
C ALA A 293 -24.93 22.61 13.39
N ALA A 294 -25.07 23.93 13.50
CA ALA A 294 -25.60 24.56 14.72
C ALA A 294 -27.02 24.06 15.07
N ALA A 295 -27.90 23.97 14.07
CA ALA A 295 -29.28 23.51 14.28
C ALA A 295 -29.32 22.05 14.76
N TRP A 296 -28.43 21.22 14.23
CA TRP A 296 -28.29 19.81 14.61
C TRP A 296 -27.76 19.65 16.04
N LEU A 297 -26.76 20.43 16.42
CA LEU A 297 -26.23 20.42 17.79
C LEU A 297 -27.28 20.89 18.81
N GLU A 298 -28.04 21.93 18.48
CA GLU A 298 -29.17 22.39 19.30
C GLU A 298 -30.27 21.32 19.43
N GLU A 299 -30.55 20.57 18.36
CA GLU A 299 -31.48 19.42 18.39
C GLU A 299 -31.00 18.34 19.38
N VAL A 300 -29.71 18.00 19.36
CA VAL A 300 -29.13 17.01 20.28
C VAL A 300 -29.21 17.47 21.73
N LEU A 301 -28.89 18.74 22.01
CA LEU A 301 -28.97 19.31 23.35
C LEU A 301 -30.40 19.28 23.93
N ALA A 302 -31.40 19.52 23.10
CA ALA A 302 -32.81 19.48 23.48
C ALA A 302 -33.40 18.06 23.53
N GLY A 303 -32.73 17.08 22.91
CA GLY A 303 -33.22 15.72 22.74
C GLY A 303 -33.08 14.80 23.94
N ASP A 304 -33.56 13.56 23.78
CA ASP A 304 -33.41 12.47 24.73
C ASP A 304 -32.14 11.66 24.42
N TYR A 305 -31.00 12.25 24.77
CA TYR A 305 -29.68 11.65 24.66
C TYR A 305 -29.00 11.58 26.04
N SER A 306 -28.00 10.72 26.17
CA SER A 306 -27.17 10.65 27.38
C SER A 306 -26.44 11.96 27.65
N GLU A 307 -26.06 12.18 28.90
CA GLU A 307 -25.34 13.40 29.29
C GLU A 307 -24.00 13.54 28.55
N GLU A 308 -23.29 12.44 28.31
CA GLU A 308 -22.04 12.44 27.52
C GLU A 308 -22.24 12.97 26.10
N VAL A 309 -23.32 12.55 25.43
CA VAL A 309 -23.65 13.02 24.07
C VAL A 309 -24.06 14.48 24.07
N LYS A 310 -24.79 14.94 25.10
CA LYS A 310 -25.18 16.35 25.24
C LYS A 310 -23.98 17.25 25.53
N GLU A 311 -23.05 16.80 26.38
CA GLU A 311 -21.79 17.50 26.65
C GLU A 311 -20.98 17.70 25.37
N ALA A 312 -20.77 16.64 24.59
CA ALA A 312 -20.08 16.71 23.30
C ALA A 312 -20.78 17.67 22.32
N ALA A 313 -22.12 17.68 22.27
CA ALA A 313 -22.87 18.61 21.43
C ALA A 313 -22.70 20.07 21.87
N GLY A 314 -22.66 20.32 23.19
CA GLY A 314 -22.41 21.63 23.77
C GLY A 314 -21.02 22.16 23.40
N GLU A 315 -19.99 21.36 23.62
CA GLU A 315 -18.60 21.71 23.25
C GLU A 315 -18.46 21.99 21.75
N ALA A 316 -19.08 21.17 20.91
CA ALA A 316 -19.08 21.38 19.46
C ALA A 316 -19.78 22.70 19.08
N LEU A 317 -20.89 23.06 19.73
CA LEU A 317 -21.66 24.25 19.42
C LEU A 317 -20.88 25.53 19.79
N GLU A 318 -20.08 25.50 20.86
CA GLU A 318 -19.22 26.62 21.25
C GLU A 318 -18.16 26.96 20.18
N LYS A 319 -17.73 25.97 19.39
CA LYS A 319 -16.76 26.16 18.30
C LYS A 319 -17.38 26.79 17.05
N ILE A 320 -18.71 26.73 16.88
CA ILE A 320 -19.37 27.25 15.69
C ILE A 320 -19.44 28.79 15.72
N PRO A 321 -19.00 29.50 14.65
CA PRO A 321 -19.06 30.96 14.59
C PRO A 321 -20.49 31.50 14.65
N LYS A 322 -20.81 32.26 15.71
CA LYS A 322 -22.10 32.96 15.86
C LYS A 322 -22.28 34.01 14.75
N MET A 323 -23.52 34.24 14.32
CA MET A 323 -23.84 35.38 13.45
C MET A 323 -23.46 36.68 14.16
N ASN A 324 -22.49 37.43 13.62
CA ASN A 324 -22.45 38.86 13.86
C ASN A 324 -23.74 39.42 13.28
N ARG A 325 -24.70 39.76 14.15
CA ARG A 325 -25.81 40.64 13.78
C ARG A 325 -25.18 41.98 13.43
N MET A 326 -24.90 42.23 12.15
CA MET A 326 -24.71 43.59 11.66
C MET A 326 -25.98 44.37 12.04
N HIS A 327 -25.83 45.30 12.96
CA HIS A 327 -26.86 46.29 13.31
C HIS A 327 -26.96 47.34 12.22
#